data_AF-A0A960MXG6-F1
#
_entry.id   AF-A0A960MXG6-F1
#
_cell.length_a   1.000
_cell.length_b   1.000
_cell.length_c   1.000
_cell.angle_alpha   90.00
_cell.angle_beta   90.00
_cell.angle_gamma   90.00
#
_symmetry.space_group_name_H-M   'P 1'
#
loop_
_entity.id
_entity.type
_entity.pdbx_description
1 polymer ?
#
loop_
_entity_poly.entity_id
_entity_poly.type
_entity_poly.pdbx_seq_one_letter_code
_entity_poly.pdbx_strand_id
1 'polypeptide(L)'
;EQFAYLLGKMKSIDEGDGSLLDHSVVLYGCGMKDGNGHIKDDLPLVVAGRGGGRLKQGQHLISAKGSPHSNLLLTLGQVMGLEIDQFNGVSTGTVTGLMA
;
A
#
# COMPACT_ATOMS: atom_id res chain seq x y z
N GLU A 1 -17.75 4.46 -0.76
CA GLU A 1 -17.97 5.84 -0.29
C GLU A 1 -17.12 6.21 0.92
N GLN A 2 -17.14 5.45 2.02
CA GLN A 2 -16.38 5.78 3.24
C GLN A 2 -14.86 5.94 3.05
N PHE A 3 -14.24 5.08 2.23
CA PHE A 3 -12.81 5.20 1.94
C PHE A 3 -12.48 6.51 1.21
N ALA A 4 -13.28 6.87 0.20
CA ALA A 4 -13.12 8.15 -0.51
C ALA A 4 -13.36 9.36 0.42
N TYR A 5 -14.33 9.27 1.33
CA TYR A 5 -14.57 10.30 2.35
C TYR A 5 -13.35 10.47 3.26
N LEU A 6 -12.76 9.38 3.76
CA LEU A 6 -11.53 9.41 4.57
C LEU A 6 -10.38 10.08 3.81
N LEU A 7 -10.09 9.62 2.59
CA LEU A 7 -9.03 10.21 1.76
C LEU A 7 -9.28 11.69 1.48
N GLY A 8 -10.54 12.08 1.23
CA GLY A 8 -10.94 13.48 1.06
C GLY A 8 -10.68 14.33 2.30
N LYS A 9 -10.99 13.80 3.50
CA LYS A 9 -10.70 14.47 4.77
C LYS A 9 -9.19 14.62 4.99
N MET A 10 -8.41 13.58 4.77
CA MET A 10 -6.95 13.64 4.87
C MET A 10 -6.37 14.66 3.88
N LYS A 11 -6.84 14.67 2.64
CA LYS A 11 -6.41 15.65 1.62
C LYS A 11 -6.76 17.10 2.00
N SER A 12 -7.81 17.33 2.77
CA SER A 12 -8.25 18.68 3.18
C SER A 12 -7.46 19.27 4.36
N ILE A 13 -6.65 18.46 5.05
CA ILE A 13 -5.83 18.89 6.17
C ILE A 13 -4.48 19.35 5.61
N ASP A 14 -4.21 20.65 5.71
CA ASP A 14 -2.94 21.27 5.33
C ASP A 14 -1.89 21.07 6.42
N GLU A 15 -0.72 20.54 6.04
CA GLU A 15 0.45 20.37 6.91
C GLU A 15 1.60 21.32 6.53
N GLY A 16 1.37 22.26 5.60
CA GLY A 16 2.30 23.32 5.20
C GLY A 16 2.91 23.10 3.81
N ASP A 17 3.64 22.00 3.62
CA ASP A 17 4.27 21.62 2.35
C ASP A 17 3.49 20.54 1.57
N GLY A 18 2.30 20.20 2.05
CA GLY A 18 1.41 19.21 1.47
C GLY A 18 0.19 18.98 2.35
N SER A 19 -0.67 18.05 1.93
CA SER A 19 -1.78 17.59 2.78
C SER A 19 -1.35 16.41 3.66
N LEU A 20 -2.13 16.11 4.71
CA LEU A 20 -1.95 14.89 5.50
C LEU A 20 -1.92 13.63 4.63
N LEU A 21 -2.67 13.61 3.52
CA LEU A 21 -2.65 12.49 2.58
C LEU A 21 -1.31 12.38 1.83
N ASP A 22 -0.63 13.49 1.53
CA ASP A 22 0.66 13.49 0.87
C ASP A 22 1.76 12.92 1.78
N HIS A 23 1.65 13.13 3.10
CA HIS A 23 2.60 12.59 4.09
C HIS A 23 2.22 11.21 4.64
N SER A 24 1.06 10.68 4.26
CA SER A 24 0.57 9.38 4.74
C SER A 24 0.72 8.28 3.69
N VAL A 25 0.68 7.03 4.19
CA VAL A 25 0.40 5.83 3.42
C VAL A 25 -0.90 5.23 3.96
N VAL A 26 -1.87 4.97 3.07
CA VAL A 26 -3.13 4.34 3.44
C VAL A 26 -3.29 3.05 2.64
N LEU A 27 -3.23 1.91 3.32
CA LEU A 27 -3.53 0.60 2.75
C LEU A 27 -4.98 0.23 3.06
N TYR A 28 -5.78 -0.01 2.02
CA TYR A 28 -7.17 -0.45 2.12
C TYR A 28 -7.39 -1.73 1.34
N GLY A 29 -8.18 -2.65 1.90
CA GLY A 29 -8.52 -3.91 1.27
C GLY A 29 -8.76 -5.01 2.27
N CYS A 30 -8.63 -6.25 1.84
CA CYS A 30 -8.71 -7.42 2.72
C CYS A 30 -7.67 -8.49 2.35
N GLY A 31 -7.39 -9.37 3.30
CA GLY A 31 -6.48 -10.50 3.11
C GLY A 31 -7.09 -11.70 2.36
N MET A 32 -8.31 -11.58 1.82
CA MET A 32 -9.01 -12.66 1.12
C MET A 32 -9.91 -12.12 0.01
N LYS A 33 -9.68 -12.52 -1.24
CA LYS A 33 -10.54 -12.17 -2.38
C LYS A 33 -11.96 -12.72 -2.23
N ASP A 34 -12.08 -13.95 -1.72
CA ASP A 34 -13.36 -14.60 -1.45
C ASP A 34 -13.32 -15.23 -0.05
N GLY A 35 -14.19 -14.75 0.82
CA GLY A 35 -14.32 -15.25 2.19
C GLY A 35 -14.96 -16.64 2.27
N ASN A 36 -15.81 -17.02 1.32
CA ASN A 36 -16.46 -18.34 1.33
C ASN A 36 -15.43 -19.43 0.99
N GLY A 37 -14.70 -19.25 -0.11
CA GLY A 37 -13.62 -20.15 -0.53
C GLY A 37 -12.30 -19.99 0.24
N HIS A 38 -12.19 -18.99 1.13
CA HIS A 38 -10.94 -18.61 1.79
C HIS A 38 -9.77 -18.37 0.81
N ILE A 39 -10.07 -17.77 -0.34
CA ILE A 39 -9.10 -17.55 -1.42
C ILE A 39 -8.24 -16.33 -1.09
N LYS A 40 -6.92 -16.54 -1.03
CA LYS A 40 -5.91 -15.52 -0.65
C LYS A 40 -5.12 -14.98 -1.85
N ASP A 41 -5.51 -15.36 -3.06
CA ASP A 41 -4.91 -14.89 -4.31
C ASP A 41 -5.66 -13.65 -4.84
N ASP A 42 -4.99 -12.83 -5.65
CA ASP A 42 -5.51 -11.60 -6.26
C ASP A 42 -6.26 -10.70 -5.26
N LEU A 43 -5.59 -10.38 -4.15
CA LEU A 43 -6.17 -9.60 -3.06
C LEU A 43 -6.68 -8.23 -3.54
N PRO A 44 -7.88 -7.79 -3.12
CA PRO A 44 -8.43 -6.49 -3.50
C PRO A 44 -7.80 -5.40 -2.64
N LEU A 45 -6.64 -4.89 -3.08
CA LEU A 45 -5.84 -3.92 -2.33
C LEU A 45 -5.75 -2.57 -3.05
N VAL A 46 -5.81 -1.49 -2.29
CA VAL A 46 -5.59 -0.11 -2.72
C VAL A 46 -4.56 0.52 -1.80
N VAL A 47 -3.51 1.11 -2.37
CA VAL A 47 -2.54 1.95 -1.66
C VAL A 47 -2.79 3.39 -2.09
N ALA A 48 -3.06 4.27 -1.13
CA ALA A 48 -3.30 5.69 -1.34
C ALA A 48 -2.35 6.56 -0.50
N GLY A 49 -2.26 7.83 -0.87
CA GLY A 49 -1.30 8.78 -0.29
C GLY A 49 0.03 8.79 -1.04
N ARG A 50 0.94 9.68 -0.64
CA ARG A 50 2.25 9.79 -1.32
C ARG A 50 3.42 9.30 -0.46
N GLY A 51 3.19 8.97 0.81
CA GLY A 51 4.24 8.51 1.74
C GLY A 51 5.43 9.46 1.79
N GLY A 52 5.19 10.77 1.80
CA GLY A 52 6.26 11.79 1.72
C GLY A 52 6.96 11.83 0.37
N GLY A 53 6.25 11.55 -0.72
CA GLY A 53 6.78 11.53 -2.09
C GLY A 53 7.47 10.23 -2.51
N ARG A 54 7.48 9.20 -1.65
CA ARG A 54 8.14 7.91 -1.91
C ARG A 54 7.27 6.90 -2.65
N LEU A 55 5.97 7.18 -2.82
CA LEU A 55 5.04 6.32 -3.56
C LEU A 55 4.67 6.92 -4.91
N LYS A 56 4.70 6.09 -5.94
CA LYS A 56 4.14 6.40 -7.25
C LYS A 56 2.64 6.09 -7.26
N GLN A 57 1.85 7.04 -7.76
CA GLN A 57 0.38 6.98 -7.74
C GLN A 57 -0.21 6.86 -9.15
N GLY A 58 -1.50 6.52 -9.25
CA GLY A 58 -2.22 6.45 -10.52
C GLY A 58 -1.90 5.20 -11.36
N GLN A 59 -1.57 4.09 -10.70
CA GLN A 59 -1.18 2.85 -11.34
C GLN A 59 -2.09 1.69 -10.93
N HIS A 60 -2.18 0.67 -11.79
CA HIS A 60 -2.68 -0.65 -11.45
C HIS A 60 -1.52 -1.63 -11.61
N LEU A 61 -1.05 -2.18 -10.50
CA LEU A 61 0.08 -3.10 -10.46
C LEU A 61 -0.41 -4.53 -10.27
N ILE A 62 0.02 -5.43 -11.14
CA ILE A 62 -0.27 -6.86 -11.04
C ILE A 62 1.04 -7.56 -10.71
N SER A 63 1.09 -8.20 -9.54
CA SER A 63 2.24 -9.00 -9.13
C SER A 63 2.22 -10.38 -9.80
N ALA A 64 3.37 -11.03 -9.91
CA ALA A 64 3.43 -12.41 -10.38
C ALA A 64 2.55 -13.33 -9.52
N LYS A 65 1.94 -14.34 -10.13
CA LYS A 65 1.10 -15.30 -9.41
C LYS A 65 1.88 -15.95 -8.26
N GLY A 66 1.26 -16.03 -7.08
CA GLY A 66 1.90 -16.57 -5.87
C GLY A 66 2.83 -15.59 -5.15
N SER A 67 2.95 -14.34 -5.61
CA SER A 67 3.66 -13.30 -4.87
C SER A 67 3.04 -13.12 -3.48
N PRO A 68 3.82 -13.18 -2.40
CA PRO A 68 3.27 -13.08 -1.06
C PRO A 68 2.88 -11.63 -0.75
N HIS A 69 1.75 -11.44 -0.07
CA HIS A 69 1.30 -10.11 0.38
C HIS A 69 2.33 -9.39 1.26
N SER A 70 3.19 -10.15 1.95
CA SER A 70 4.32 -9.60 2.72
C SER A 70 5.31 -8.80 1.88
N ASN A 71 5.38 -8.98 0.56
CA ASN A 71 6.17 -8.11 -0.33
C ASN A 71 5.65 -6.67 -0.31
N LEU A 72 4.32 -6.48 -0.26
CA LEU A 72 3.72 -5.16 -0.13
C LEU A 72 4.06 -4.55 1.23
N LEU A 73 3.93 -5.32 2.32
CA LEU A 73 4.23 -4.84 3.67
C LEU A 73 5.70 -4.48 3.85
N LEU A 74 6.62 -5.27 3.28
CA LEU A 74 8.05 -4.94 3.20
C LEU A 74 8.26 -3.61 2.46
N THR A 75 7.63 -3.45 1.29
CA THR A 75 7.74 -2.23 0.48
C THR A 75 7.25 -1.01 1.26
N LEU A 76 6.11 -1.11 1.95
CA LEU A 76 5.56 -0.02 2.76
C LEU A 76 6.43 0.30 3.98
N GLY A 77 7.02 -0.71 4.61
CA GLY A 77 7.99 -0.52 5.70
C GLY A 77 9.21 0.28 5.24
N GLN A 78 9.77 -0.06 4.06
CA GLN A 78 10.88 0.69 3.47
C GLN A 78 10.48 2.12 3.06
N VAL A 79 9.26 2.30 2.52
CA VAL A 79 8.68 3.64 2.27
C VAL A 79 8.64 4.46 3.56
N MET A 80 8.31 3.85 4.70
CA MET A 80 8.31 4.50 6.03
C MET A 80 9.72 4.68 6.63
N GLY A 81 10.78 4.27 5.92
CA GLY A 81 12.17 4.44 6.34
C GLY A 81 12.74 3.30 7.17
N LEU A 82 12.08 2.14 7.23
CA LEU A 82 12.66 0.97 7.87
C LEU A 82 13.76 0.36 6.99
N GLU A 83 14.93 0.13 7.59
CA GLU A 83 16.06 -0.55 6.96
C GLU A 83 15.92 -2.08 7.15
N ILE A 84 14.94 -2.67 6.46
CA ILE A 84 14.66 -4.11 6.48
C ILE A 84 14.73 -4.68 5.07
N ASP A 85 15.26 -5.90 4.93
CA ASP A 85 15.30 -6.65 3.67
C ASP A 85 14.26 -7.78 3.61
N GLN A 86 13.66 -8.10 4.76
CA GLN A 86 12.63 -9.12 4.90
C GLN A 86 11.54 -8.67 5.88
N PHE A 87 10.31 -9.04 5.56
CA PHE A 87 9.17 -8.99 6.45
C PHE A 87 8.70 -10.42 6.74
N ASN A 88 8.43 -10.71 8.02
CA ASN A 88 7.80 -11.92 8.57
C ASN A 88 8.33 -13.30 8.10
N GLY A 89 9.53 -13.40 7.54
CA GLY A 89 10.06 -14.66 7.02
C GLY A 89 9.49 -15.09 5.65
N VAL A 90 8.50 -14.37 5.10
CA VAL A 90 7.76 -14.80 3.91
C VAL A 90 7.97 -13.87 2.72
N SER A 91 8.28 -12.59 2.94
CA SER A 91 8.56 -11.69 1.82
C SER A 91 9.76 -12.18 1.01
N THR A 92 9.67 -12.07 -0.30
CA THR A 92 10.71 -12.46 -1.28
C THR A 92 11.29 -11.26 -2.02
N GLY A 93 10.75 -10.06 -1.80
CA GLY A 93 11.21 -8.81 -2.39
C GLY A 93 10.18 -7.69 -2.25
N THR A 94 10.44 -6.56 -2.90
CA THR A 94 9.50 -5.43 -2.95
C THR A 94 8.57 -5.50 -4.15
N VAL A 95 7.48 -4.73 -4.11
CA VAL A 95 6.54 -4.58 -5.23
C VAL A 95 7.15 -3.64 -6.26
N THR A 96 7.57 -4.19 -7.39
CA THR A 96 8.16 -3.42 -8.49
C THR A 96 7.19 -2.34 -8.98
N GLY A 97 7.69 -1.11 -9.09
CA GLY A 97 6.96 0.02 -9.65
C GLY A 97 6.04 0.76 -8.67
N LEU A 98 5.97 0.36 -7.40
CA LEU A 98 5.20 1.05 -6.36
C LEU A 98 5.95 2.24 -5.75
N MET A 99 7.25 2.11 -5.55
CA MET A 99 8.11 3.21 -5.06
C MET A 99 8.37 4.21 -6.20
N ALA A 100 8.50 5.49 -5.84
CA ALA A 100 8.78 6.60 -6.75
C ALA A 100 10.24 6.62 -7.24
#